data_AF-A0A936NKM0-F1
#
_entry.id   AF-A0A936NKM0-F1
#
_cell.length_a   1.000
_cell.length_b   1.000
_cell.length_c   1.000
_cell.angle_alpha   90.00
_cell.angle_beta   90.00
_cell.angle_gamma   90.00
#
_symmetry.space_group_name_H-M   'P 1'
#
loop_
_entity.id
_entity.type
_entity.pdbx_description
1 polymer ?
#
loop_
_entity_poly.entity_id
_entity_poly.type
_entity_poly.pdbx_seq_one_letter_code
_entity_poly.pdbx_strand_id
1 'polypeptide(L)'
;MESGAADASLIIVALPEIEPAALTVSRIHDLNPKIPILARAHGVAEAERLGAVGVTEVIQPEVEASATLIRHALTWFGVPKERILDQ
;
A
#
# COMPACT_ATOMS: atom_id res chain seq x y z
N MET A 1 -9.24 -16.44 -18.89
CA MET A 1 -9.31 -16.33 -17.42
C MET A 1 -10.32 -15.24 -17.14
N GLU A 2 -11.49 -15.62 -16.63
CA GLU A 2 -12.59 -14.69 -16.37
C GLU A 2 -12.22 -13.78 -15.20
N SER A 3 -12.36 -12.48 -15.44
CA SER A 3 -11.79 -11.39 -14.68
C SER A 3 -12.60 -11.13 -13.41
N GLY A 4 -12.30 -11.87 -12.33
CA GLY A 4 -12.77 -11.53 -10.98
C GLY A 4 -12.37 -10.12 -10.52
N ALA A 5 -11.51 -9.42 -11.28
CA ALA A 5 -11.16 -8.02 -11.05
C ALA A 5 -12.33 -7.05 -11.33
N ALA A 6 -13.28 -7.39 -12.20
CA ALA A 6 -14.43 -6.51 -12.49
C ALA A 6 -15.39 -6.46 -11.28
N ASP A 7 -15.56 -7.59 -10.59
CA ASP A 7 -16.47 -7.78 -9.46
C ASP A 7 -15.76 -7.76 -8.09
N ALA A 8 -14.45 -7.47 -8.06
CA ALA A 8 -13.69 -7.47 -6.81
C ALA A 8 -14.06 -6.26 -5.93
N SER A 9 -14.05 -6.47 -4.62
CA SER A 9 -14.27 -5.39 -3.64
C SER A 9 -13.03 -4.54 -3.38
N LEU A 10 -11.84 -5.08 -3.69
CA LEU A 10 -10.52 -4.48 -3.45
C LEU A 10 -9.47 -5.20 -4.30
N ILE A 11 -8.46 -4.48 -4.80
CA ILE A 11 -7.27 -5.08 -5.42
C ILE A 11 -6.01 -4.64 -4.69
N ILE A 12 -5.08 -5.58 -4.49
CA ILE A 12 -3.75 -5.33 -3.95
C ILE A 12 -2.72 -5.54 -5.07
N VAL A 13 -1.93 -4.51 -5.36
CA VAL A 13 -0.82 -4.53 -6.32
C VAL A 13 0.49 -4.51 -5.55
N ALA A 14 1.14 -5.67 -5.41
CA ALA A 14 2.37 -5.84 -4.64
C ALA A 14 3.58 -6.24 -5.51
N LEU A 15 3.66 -5.67 -6.72
CA LEU A 15 4.78 -5.91 -7.63
C LEU A 15 6.05 -5.20 -7.13
N PRO A 16 7.25 -5.78 -7.33
CA PRO A 16 8.49 -5.18 -6.87
C PRO A 16 8.93 -3.99 -7.73
N GLU A 17 8.62 -3.99 -9.03
CA GLU A 17 8.96 -2.89 -9.93
C GLU A 17 7.78 -1.92 -10.12
N ILE A 18 8.10 -0.63 -10.13
CA ILE A 18 7.12 0.46 -10.20
C ILE A 18 6.41 0.56 -11.55
N GLU A 19 7.09 0.36 -12.68
CA GLU A 19 6.47 0.43 -14.01
C GLU A 19 5.39 -0.66 -14.21
N PRO A 20 5.65 -1.95 -13.91
CA PRO A 20 4.62 -2.98 -13.93
C PRO A 20 3.47 -2.70 -12.95
N ALA A 21 3.76 -2.16 -11.76
CA ALA A 21 2.73 -1.80 -10.80
C ALA A 21 1.79 -0.71 -11.36
N ALA A 22 2.35 0.38 -11.87
CA ALA A 22 1.58 1.47 -12.46
C ALA A 22 0.75 1.01 -13.67
N LEU A 23 1.31 0.18 -14.55
CA LEU A 23 0.58 -0.39 -15.69
C LEU A 23 -0.59 -1.28 -15.23
N THR A 24 -0.38 -2.05 -14.16
CA THR A 24 -1.42 -2.89 -13.58
C THR A 24 -2.57 -2.04 -13.04
N VAL A 25 -2.26 -0.96 -12.32
CA VAL A 25 -3.26 0.01 -11.83
C VAL A 25 -4.06 0.61 -12.99
N SER A 26 -3.41 1.08 -14.05
CA SER A 26 -4.11 1.61 -15.23
C SER A 26 -5.08 0.59 -15.83
N ARG A 27 -4.65 -0.66 -16.00
CA ARG A 27 -5.50 -1.73 -16.56
C ARG A 27 -6.68 -2.07 -15.66
N ILE A 28 -6.49 -2.01 -14.34
CA ILE A 28 -7.58 -2.21 -13.38
C ILE A 28 -8.62 -1.09 -13.52
N HIS A 29 -8.18 0.17 -13.62
CA HIS A 29 -9.08 1.29 -13.81
C HIS A 29 -9.84 1.24 -15.14
N ASP A 30 -9.22 0.73 -16.21
CA ASP A 30 -9.91 0.49 -17.48
C ASP A 30 -11.06 -0.53 -17.34
N LEU A 31 -10.94 -1.49 -16.41
CA LEU A 31 -11.96 -2.50 -16.15
C LEU A 31 -13.04 -2.00 -15.18
N ASN A 32 -12.63 -1.38 -14.07
CA ASN A 32 -13.52 -0.83 -13.06
C ASN A 32 -12.86 0.39 -12.39
N PRO A 33 -13.23 1.62 -12.76
CA PRO A 33 -12.60 2.84 -12.23
C PRO A 33 -12.98 3.14 -10.77
N LYS A 34 -13.89 2.39 -10.16
CA LYS A 34 -14.36 2.60 -8.79
C LYS A 34 -13.76 1.62 -7.79
N ILE A 35 -13.03 0.61 -8.25
CA ILE A 35 -12.47 -0.39 -7.36
C ILE A 35 -11.34 0.24 -6.53
N PRO A 36 -11.35 0.11 -5.20
CA PRO A 36 -10.23 0.58 -4.40
C PRO A 36 -8.99 -0.26 -4.71
N ILE A 37 -7.84 0.39 -4.75
CA ILE A 37 -6.55 -0.25 -5.03
C ILE A 37 -5.57 0.12 -3.92
N LEU A 38 -4.99 -0.90 -3.29
CA LEU A 38 -3.81 -0.78 -2.45
C LEU A 38 -2.58 -1.13 -3.27
N ALA A 39 -1.55 -0.29 -3.26
CA ALA A 39 -0.31 -0.58 -3.97
C ALA A 39 0.91 -0.49 -3.05
N ARG A 40 1.87 -1.39 -3.25
CA ARG A 40 3.20 -1.32 -2.65
C ARG A 40 4.03 -0.23 -3.35
N ALA A 41 4.73 0.58 -2.57
CA ALA A 41 5.86 1.40 -3.03
C ALA A 41 7.10 1.11 -2.18
N HIS A 42 8.29 1.19 -2.77
CA HIS A 42 9.56 1.06 -2.06
C HIS A 42 10.06 2.39 -1.50
N GLY A 43 9.54 3.52 -2.00
CA GLY A 43 9.90 4.84 -1.50
C GLY A 43 8.99 5.96 -1.98
N VAL A 44 9.31 7.19 -1.58
CA VAL A 44 8.47 8.38 -1.79
C VAL A 44 8.17 8.65 -3.27
N ALA A 45 9.18 8.58 -4.15
CA ALA A 45 8.99 8.84 -5.58
C ALA A 45 8.06 7.82 -6.26
N GLU A 46 8.14 6.56 -5.85
CA GLU A 46 7.22 5.51 -6.31
C GLU A 46 5.82 5.72 -5.77
N ALA A 47 5.70 6.13 -4.50
CA ALA A 47 4.43 6.43 -3.88
C ALA A 47 3.72 7.61 -4.55
N GLU A 48 4.44 8.68 -4.86
CA GLU A 48 3.92 9.82 -5.63
C GLU A 48 3.45 9.38 -7.01
N ARG A 49 4.24 8.55 -7.70
CA ARG A 49 3.87 8.03 -9.02
C ARG A 49 2.63 7.13 -8.97
N LEU A 50 2.51 6.25 -7.99
CA LEU A 50 1.35 5.39 -7.79
C LEU A 50 0.10 6.20 -7.41
N GLY A 51 0.26 7.22 -6.57
CA GLY A 51 -0.81 8.18 -6.27
C GLY A 51 -1.29 8.91 -7.52
N ALA A 52 -0.38 9.34 -8.41
CA ALA A 52 -0.72 10.02 -9.64
C ALA A 52 -1.49 9.14 -10.66
N VAL A 53 -1.35 7.81 -10.61
CA VAL A 53 -2.12 6.88 -11.45
C VAL A 53 -3.42 6.40 -10.78
N GLY A 54 -3.77 6.97 -9.62
CA GLY A 54 -5.09 6.81 -8.98
C GLY A 54 -5.19 5.68 -7.96
N VAL A 55 -4.07 5.17 -7.43
CA VAL A 55 -4.10 4.23 -6.30
C VAL A 55 -4.83 4.87 -5.11
N THR A 56 -5.70 4.10 -4.44
CA THR A 56 -6.48 4.57 -3.29
C THR A 56 -5.60 4.80 -2.07
N GLU A 57 -4.70 3.87 -1.80
CA GLU A 57 -3.73 3.97 -0.72
C GLU A 57 -2.43 3.25 -1.09
N VAL A 58 -1.31 3.90 -0.78
CA VAL A 58 0.02 3.37 -1.02
C VAL A 58 0.62 2.91 0.30
N ILE A 59 1.05 1.66 0.34
CA ILE A 59 1.75 1.07 1.47
C ILE A 59 3.25 1.05 1.17
N GLN A 60 4.06 1.54 2.12
CA GLN A 60 5.51 1.42 2.10
C GLN A 60 5.94 0.36 3.12
N PRO A 61 6.19 -0.89 2.71
CA PRO A 61 6.45 -1.99 3.65
C PRO A 61 7.62 -1.73 4.59
N GLU A 62 8.64 -1.01 4.13
CA GLU A 62 9.82 -0.66 4.90
C GLU A 62 9.48 0.33 6.03
N VAL A 63 8.56 1.27 5.80
CA VAL A 63 8.05 2.20 6.82
C VAL A 63 7.20 1.43 7.83
N GLU A 64 6.28 0.58 7.37
CA GLU A 64 5.42 -0.24 8.24
C GLU A 64 6.20 -1.21 9.11
N ALA A 65 7.23 -1.84 8.53
CA ALA A 65 8.15 -2.71 9.25
C ALA A 65 8.94 -1.92 10.30
N SER A 66 9.48 -0.74 9.94
CA SER A 66 10.20 0.12 10.86
C SER A 66 9.33 0.57 12.04
N ALA A 67 8.09 1.00 11.76
CA ALA A 67 7.13 1.36 12.79
C ALA A 67 6.83 0.17 13.73
N THR A 68 6.69 -1.03 13.17
CA THR A 68 6.50 -2.26 13.96
C THR A 68 7.69 -2.55 14.86
N LEU A 69 8.92 -2.44 14.35
CA LEU A 69 10.14 -2.62 15.14
C LEU A 69 10.24 -1.61 16.29
N ILE A 70 9.94 -0.34 16.02
CA ILE A 70 9.92 0.72 17.03
C ILE A 70 8.89 0.39 18.12
N ARG A 71 7.66 0.01 17.76
CA ARG A 71 6.63 -0.39 18.74
C ARG A 71 7.09 -1.55 19.63
N HIS A 72 7.75 -2.55 19.05
CA HIS A 72 8.32 -3.65 19.82
C HIS A 72 9.42 -3.19 20.78
N ALA A 73 10.33 -2.32 20.31
CA ALA A 73 11.38 -1.77 21.16
C ALA A 73 10.80 -0.94 22.33
N LEU A 74 9.82 -0.07 22.07
CA LEU A 74 9.15 0.73 23.11
C LEU A 74 8.39 -0.15 24.11
N THR A 75 7.74 -1.21 23.63
CA THR A 75 7.09 -2.20 24.50
C THR A 75 8.10 -2.88 25.42
N TRP A 76 9.29 -3.24 24.90
CA TRP A 76 10.35 -3.84 25.69
C TRP A 76 10.85 -2.92 26.81
N PHE A 77 10.86 -1.61 26.58
CA PHE A 77 11.22 -0.60 27.59
C PHE A 77 10.06 -0.21 28.52
N GLY A 78 8.90 -0.85 28.43
CA GLY A 78 7.77 -0.63 29.33
C GLY A 78 6.96 0.65 29.05
N VAL A 79 7.06 1.21 27.83
CA VAL A 79 6.24 2.37 27.45
C VAL A 79 4.77 1.94 27.34
N PRO A 80 3.81 2.66 27.97
CA PRO A 80 2.38 2.34 27.86
C PRO A 80 1.88 2.42 26.42
N LYS A 81 1.00 1.49 26.02
CA LYS A 81 0.50 1.37 24.63
C LYS A 81 -0.20 2.63 24.14
N GLU A 82 -0.87 3.35 25.04
CA GLU A 82 -1.58 4.58 24.74
C GLU A 82 -0.62 5.66 24.21
N ARG A 83 0.66 5.63 24.62
CA ARG A 83 1.68 6.58 24.13
C ARG A 83 2.43 6.11 22.89
N ILE A 84 2.16 4.88 22.43
CA ILE A 84 2.81 4.26 21.28
C ILE A 84 1.95 4.44 20.01
N LEU A 85 0.62 4.51 20.15
CA LEU A 85 -0.34 4.55 19.03
C LEU A 85 -0.69 5.96 18.53
N ASP A 86 -0.32 7.02 19.26
CA ASP A 86 -0.64 8.42 18.96
C ASP A 86 0.40 9.12 18.03
N GLN A 87 1.11 8.38 17.17
CA GLN A 87 2.09 8.94 16.21
C GLN A 87 1.57 8.94 14.78
#